data_AF-A0A2V9ERV4-F1
#
_entry.id   AF-A0A2V9ERV4-F1
#
_cell.length_a   1.000
_cell.length_b   1.000
_cell.length_c   1.000
_cell.angle_alpha   90.00
_cell.angle_beta   90.00
_cell.angle_gamma   90.00
#
_symmetry.space_group_name_H-M   'P 1'
#
loop_
_entity.id
_entity.type
_entity.pdbx_description
1 polymer ?
#
loop_
_entity_poly.entity_id
_entity_poly.type
_entity_poly.pdbx_seq_one_letter_code
_entity_poly.pdbx_strand_id
1 'polypeptide(L)'
;MPRGGCSVATLHGAYGFYRIGTTPFGPLVGVGISTFDGNGSSTGRQTIRRNGVTTSDLFTTPAGPGIYEVDPNCAARFLNPDGSVFGHAVVVDGGKEIFFLSLADTNTIYGVMKKISTED
;
A
#
# COMPACT_ATOMS: atom_id res chain seq x y z
N MET A 1 -25.35 7.09 -16.32
CA MET A 1 -23.94 7.48 -16.55
C MET A 1 -23.13 6.88 -15.40
N PRO A 2 -22.13 6.02 -15.62
CA PRO A 2 -21.30 5.61 -14.49
C PRO A 2 -20.49 6.85 -14.06
N ARG A 3 -20.67 7.23 -12.80
CA ARG A 3 -19.96 8.33 -12.13
C ARG A 3 -18.46 8.04 -12.22
N GLY A 4 -17.64 9.05 -12.53
CA GLY A 4 -16.22 8.93 -12.87
C GLY A 4 -15.50 7.78 -12.16
N GLY A 5 -15.11 6.78 -12.93
CA GLY A 5 -14.46 5.58 -12.42
C GLY A 5 -13.14 5.92 -11.75
N CYS A 6 -12.80 5.18 -10.70
CA CYS A 6 -11.44 5.27 -10.15
C CYS A 6 -10.45 4.87 -11.24
N SER A 7 -9.37 5.61 -11.36
CA SER A 7 -8.29 5.26 -12.28
C SER A 7 -6.96 5.36 -11.54
N VAL A 8 -5.88 4.88 -12.15
CA VAL A 8 -4.53 5.07 -11.63
C VAL A 8 -4.26 6.54 -11.30
N ALA A 9 -4.80 7.48 -12.10
CA ALA A 9 -4.69 8.91 -11.87
C ALA A 9 -5.36 9.40 -10.57
N THR A 10 -6.35 8.68 -10.04
CA THR A 10 -6.98 8.98 -8.74
C THR A 10 -5.99 8.75 -7.59
N LEU A 11 -5.06 7.82 -7.78
CA LEU A 11 -4.09 7.35 -6.80
C LEU A 11 -2.76 8.08 -7.02
N HIS A 12 -2.74 9.37 -6.67
CA HIS A 12 -1.56 10.24 -6.83
C HIS A 12 -1.20 10.96 -5.52
N GLY A 13 0.10 10.99 -5.20
CA GLY A 13 0.66 11.66 -4.02
C GLY A 13 1.16 10.70 -2.94
N ALA A 14 1.51 11.26 -1.78
CA ALA A 14 2.00 10.50 -0.63
C ALA A 14 0.86 10.00 0.26
N TYR A 15 0.94 8.74 0.71
CA TYR A 15 -0.03 8.09 1.57
C TYR A 15 0.69 7.48 2.76
N GLY A 16 0.26 7.85 3.96
CA GLY A 16 0.70 7.24 5.20
C GLY A 16 -0.11 5.97 5.40
N PHE A 17 0.55 4.86 5.67
CA PHE A 17 -0.14 3.60 5.88
C PHE A 17 0.35 2.91 7.13
N TYR A 18 -0.53 2.10 7.70
CA TYR A 18 -0.16 1.09 8.67
C TYR A 18 -0.66 -0.27 8.20
N ARG A 19 0.05 -1.31 8.61
CA ARG A 19 -0.36 -2.70 8.43
C ARG A 19 -0.11 -3.50 9.68
N ILE A 20 -1.00 -4.43 9.93
CA ILE A 20 -1.01 -5.31 11.08
C ILE A 20 -1.34 -6.70 10.56
N GLY A 21 -0.71 -7.71 11.13
CA GLY A 21 -0.99 -9.07 10.77
C GLY A 21 -0.14 -10.09 11.48
N THR A 22 -0.24 -11.31 10.97
CA THR A 22 0.58 -12.44 11.38
C THR A 22 1.35 -12.98 10.19
N THR A 23 2.55 -13.45 10.47
CA THR A 23 3.45 -14.13 9.53
C THR A 23 3.90 -15.44 10.16
N PRO A 24 4.53 -16.37 9.42
CA PRO A 24 5.10 -17.59 10.01
C PRO A 24 6.09 -17.33 11.14
N PHE A 25 6.68 -16.14 11.16
CA PHE A 25 7.68 -15.71 12.12
C PHE A 25 7.09 -14.99 13.34
N GLY A 26 5.76 -14.87 13.42
CA GLY A 26 5.05 -14.19 14.50
C GLY A 26 4.29 -12.93 14.06
N PRO A 27 3.80 -12.13 15.03
CA PRO A 27 3.02 -10.93 14.76
C PRO A 27 3.88 -9.87 14.05
N LEU A 28 3.26 -9.17 13.11
CA LEU A 28 3.88 -8.12 12.32
C LEU A 28 3.06 -6.84 12.45
N VAL A 29 3.76 -5.74 12.71
CA VAL A 29 3.22 -4.39 12.57
C VAL A 29 4.18 -3.58 11.71
N GLY A 30 3.63 -2.79 10.81
CA GLY A 30 4.41 -1.87 10.00
C GLY A 30 3.70 -0.55 9.83
N VAL A 31 4.48 0.52 9.73
CA VAL A 31 3.98 1.86 9.42
C VAL A 31 4.94 2.49 8.41
N GLY A 32 4.40 3.19 7.43
CA GLY A 32 5.21 3.75 6.37
C GLY A 32 4.50 4.78 5.53
N ILE A 33 5.21 5.20 4.48
CA ILE A 33 4.73 6.15 3.50
C ILE A 33 4.91 5.51 2.12
N SER A 34 3.84 5.49 1.35
CA SER A 34 3.81 5.07 -0.04
C SER A 34 3.44 6.26 -0.92
N THR A 35 4.29 6.61 -1.87
CA THR A 35 4.05 7.67 -2.84
C THR A 35 3.67 7.03 -4.17
N PHE A 36 2.52 7.43 -4.70
CA PHE A 36 2.00 6.95 -5.98
C PHE A 36 2.11 8.04 -7.04
N ASP A 37 2.57 7.66 -8.23
CA ASP A 37 2.80 8.56 -9.36
C ASP A 37 1.57 8.84 -10.24
N GLY A 38 0.44 8.18 -9.97
CA GLY A 38 -0.76 8.24 -10.81
C GLY A 38 -0.66 7.53 -12.17
N ASN A 39 0.43 6.81 -12.45
CA ASN A 39 0.75 6.14 -13.72
C ASN A 39 1.12 4.64 -13.53
N GLY A 40 0.88 4.08 -12.35
CA GLY A 40 1.11 2.67 -12.02
C GLY A 40 2.44 2.37 -11.33
N SER A 41 3.27 3.39 -11.06
CA SER A 41 4.50 3.24 -10.27
C SER A 41 4.37 3.87 -8.88
N SER A 42 4.78 3.14 -7.88
CA SER A 42 4.78 3.58 -6.49
C SER A 42 6.16 3.46 -5.90
N THR A 43 6.44 4.29 -4.91
CA THR A 43 7.66 4.19 -4.10
C THR A 43 7.26 4.14 -2.64
N GLY A 44 7.77 3.16 -1.90
CA GLY A 44 7.35 2.93 -0.53
C GLY A 44 8.53 2.79 0.42
N ARG A 45 8.43 3.39 1.60
CA ARG A 45 9.33 3.16 2.73
C ARG A 45 8.52 2.93 3.99
N GLN A 46 8.99 2.06 4.87
CA GLN A 46 8.27 1.68 6.07
C GLN A 46 9.19 1.15 7.16
N THR A 47 8.78 1.35 8.40
CA THR A 47 9.30 0.60 9.54
C THR A 47 8.48 -0.68 9.67
N ILE A 48 9.15 -1.82 9.77
CA ILE A 48 8.51 -3.13 9.97
C ILE A 48 9.07 -3.72 11.25
N ARG A 49 8.18 -4.05 12.17
CA ARG A 49 8.51 -4.79 13.38
C ARG A 49 7.83 -6.15 13.32
N ARG A 50 8.64 -7.21 13.31
CA ARG A 50 8.22 -8.61 13.23
C ARG A 50 8.70 -9.33 14.48
N ASN A 51 7.75 -9.90 15.23
CA ASN A 51 8.02 -10.61 16.48
C ASN A 51 8.93 -9.82 17.45
N GLY A 52 8.71 -8.51 17.55
CA GLY A 52 9.49 -7.63 18.41
C GLY A 52 10.80 -7.09 17.82
N VAL A 53 11.25 -7.59 16.67
CA VAL A 53 12.49 -7.19 16.00
C VAL A 53 12.19 -6.25 14.82
N THR A 54 12.94 -5.16 14.71
CA THR A 54 12.84 -4.24 13.58
C THR A 54 13.60 -4.80 12.38
N THR A 55 12.90 -5.10 11.29
CA THR A 55 13.50 -5.66 10.05
C THR A 55 13.68 -4.61 8.96
N SER A 56 12.98 -3.49 9.05
CA SER A 56 13.10 -2.34 8.15
C SER A 56 12.76 -1.08 8.91
N ASP A 57 13.34 0.04 8.50
CA ASP A 57 13.18 1.32 9.19
C ASP A 57 12.90 2.45 8.18
N LEU A 58 11.87 3.24 8.47
CA LEU A 58 11.34 4.31 7.62
C LEU A 58 12.37 5.41 7.31
N PHE A 59 13.33 5.65 8.21
CA PHE A 59 14.27 6.77 8.12
C PHE A 59 15.59 6.37 7.47
N THR A 60 15.98 5.11 7.60
CA THR A 60 17.27 4.59 7.11
C THR A 60 17.13 3.70 5.87
N THR A 61 15.96 3.10 5.64
CA THR A 61 15.72 2.24 4.48
C THR A 61 15.30 3.11 3.29
N PRO A 62 15.99 3.04 2.13
CA PRO A 62 15.59 3.76 0.93
C PRO A 62 14.21 3.30 0.46
N ALA A 63 13.46 4.20 -0.18
CA ALA A 63 12.16 3.86 -0.75
C ALA A 63 12.34 2.82 -1.87
N GLY A 64 11.64 1.70 -1.76
CA GLY A 64 11.64 0.66 -2.79
C GLY A 64 10.60 0.95 -3.87
N PRO A 65 10.87 0.61 -5.13
CA PRO A 65 9.87 0.67 -6.19
C PRO A 65 8.79 -0.38 -5.97
N GLY A 66 7.56 -0.06 -6.34
CA GLY A 66 6.42 -0.97 -6.32
C GLY A 66 5.51 -0.68 -7.50
N ILE A 67 4.85 -1.70 -8.04
CA ILE A 67 3.94 -1.55 -9.16
C ILE A 67 2.52 -1.75 -8.66
N TYR A 68 1.59 -0.92 -9.12
CA TYR A 68 0.18 -1.05 -8.78
C TYR A 68 -0.70 -0.77 -10.00
N GLU A 69 -1.87 -1.38 -10.02
CA GLU A 69 -2.89 -1.11 -11.02
C GLU A 69 -4.21 -0.81 -10.31
N VAL A 70 -5.02 0.05 -10.92
CA VAL A 70 -6.34 0.44 -10.42
C VAL A 70 -7.36 0.22 -11.53
N ASP A 71 -8.38 -0.56 -11.19
CA ASP A 71 -9.53 -0.85 -12.03
C ASP A 71 -10.58 0.29 -11.93
N PRO A 72 -11.39 0.53 -12.97
CA PRO A 72 -12.50 1.49 -12.97
C PRO A 72 -13.47 1.35 -11.79
N ASN A 73 -13.56 0.16 -11.18
CA ASN A 73 -14.39 -0.12 -10.01
C ASN A 73 -13.72 0.22 -8.67
N CYS A 74 -12.62 0.98 -8.66
CA CYS A 74 -11.86 1.34 -7.47
C CYS A 74 -11.17 0.15 -6.77
N ALA A 75 -11.12 -1.01 -7.42
CA ALA A 75 -10.28 -2.12 -6.99
C ALA A 75 -8.85 -1.86 -7.46
N ALA A 76 -7.88 -2.01 -6.57
CA ALA A 76 -6.47 -1.89 -6.88
C ALA A 76 -5.75 -3.21 -6.59
N ARG A 77 -4.67 -3.47 -7.31
CA ARG A 77 -3.82 -4.64 -7.07
C ARG A 77 -2.35 -4.21 -7.05
N PHE A 78 -1.60 -4.78 -6.13
CA PHE A 78 -0.16 -4.58 -6.04
C PHE A 78 0.55 -5.74 -6.73
N LEU A 79 1.48 -5.37 -7.60
CA LEU A 79 2.20 -6.29 -8.46
C LEU A 79 3.66 -6.38 -8.04
N ASN A 80 4.16 -7.60 -8.05
CA ASN A 80 5.59 -7.88 -7.98
C ASN A 80 6.26 -7.53 -9.32
N PRO A 81 7.60 -7.41 -9.37
CA PRO A 81 8.33 -7.14 -10.61
C PRO A 81 8.13 -8.21 -11.70
N ASP A 82 7.73 -9.42 -11.32
CA ASP A 82 7.41 -10.53 -12.23
C ASP A 82 5.96 -10.49 -12.76
N GLY A 83 5.17 -9.48 -12.35
CA GLY A 83 3.75 -9.33 -12.70
C GLY A 83 2.78 -10.15 -11.84
N SER A 84 3.28 -10.90 -10.85
CA SER A 84 2.41 -11.63 -9.92
C SER A 84 1.75 -10.68 -8.91
N VAL A 85 0.49 -10.95 -8.55
CA VAL A 85 -0.24 -10.12 -7.57
C VAL A 85 0.13 -10.57 -6.16
N PHE A 86 0.63 -9.66 -5.33
CA PHE A 86 0.96 -9.95 -3.92
C PHE A 86 0.00 -9.30 -2.92
N GLY A 87 -0.91 -8.45 -3.39
CA GLY A 87 -1.90 -7.81 -2.54
C GLY A 87 -3.04 -7.20 -3.33
N HIS A 88 -4.21 -7.17 -2.71
CA HIS A 88 -5.36 -6.44 -3.20
C HIS A 88 -5.59 -5.20 -2.34
N ALA A 89 -6.10 -4.17 -2.98
CA ALA A 89 -6.49 -2.93 -2.37
C ALA A 89 -7.85 -2.46 -2.90
N VAL A 90 -8.53 -1.64 -2.12
CA VAL A 90 -9.76 -0.96 -2.51
C VAL A 90 -9.60 0.50 -2.17
N VAL A 91 -9.75 1.34 -3.19
CA VAL A 91 -9.72 2.79 -3.08
C VAL A 91 -11.09 3.24 -2.60
N VAL A 92 -11.11 3.97 -1.49
CA VAL A 92 -12.31 4.51 -0.87
C VAL A 92 -12.15 6.01 -0.65
N ASP A 93 -13.22 6.67 -0.21
CA ASP A 93 -13.25 8.10 0.09
C ASP A 93 -12.70 8.98 -1.05
N GLY A 94 -13.02 8.63 -2.31
CA GLY A 94 -12.59 9.37 -3.50
C GLY A 94 -11.08 9.39 -3.73
N GLY A 95 -10.34 8.37 -3.27
CA GLY A 95 -8.88 8.31 -3.40
C GLY A 95 -8.12 8.85 -2.20
N LYS A 96 -8.80 9.15 -1.08
CA LYS A 96 -8.14 9.61 0.14
C LYS A 96 -7.77 8.46 1.08
N GLU A 97 -8.46 7.34 1.00
CA GLU A 97 -8.21 6.19 1.85
C GLU A 97 -8.21 4.91 1.01
N ILE A 98 -7.37 3.95 1.39
CA ILE A 98 -7.18 2.70 0.67
C ILE A 98 -7.11 1.57 1.69
N PHE A 99 -8.01 0.61 1.58
CA PHE A 99 -7.92 -0.64 2.33
C PHE A 99 -7.09 -1.63 1.55
N PHE A 100 -6.14 -2.30 2.19
CA PHE A 100 -5.34 -3.31 1.51
C PHE A 100 -5.17 -4.57 2.34
N LEU A 101 -4.99 -5.68 1.63
CA LEU A 101 -4.71 -6.98 2.20
C LEU A 101 -3.60 -7.66 1.38
N SER A 102 -2.70 -8.34 2.08
CA SER A 102 -1.63 -9.12 1.47
C SER A 102 -2.12 -10.51 1.12
N LEU A 103 -1.80 -10.95 -0.09
CA LEU A 103 -2.09 -12.29 -0.62
C LEU A 103 -0.85 -13.19 -0.60
N ALA A 104 0.26 -12.71 -0.03
CA ALA A 104 1.48 -13.50 0.07
C ALA A 104 1.21 -14.73 0.95
N ASP A 105 1.58 -15.91 0.44
CA ASP A 105 1.37 -17.18 1.12
C ASP A 105 1.86 -17.12 2.56
N THR A 106 1.10 -17.72 3.48
CA THR A 106 1.36 -17.80 4.92
C THR A 106 1.33 -16.47 5.69
N ASN A 107 1.08 -15.34 5.02
CA ASN A 107 0.91 -14.04 5.66
C ASN A 107 -0.59 -13.69 5.72
N THR A 108 -1.04 -13.19 6.88
CA THR A 108 -2.36 -12.57 7.01
C THR A 108 -2.12 -11.14 7.47
N ILE A 109 -1.94 -10.25 6.51
CA ILE A 109 -1.62 -8.84 6.76
C ILE A 109 -2.65 -7.98 6.06
N TYR A 110 -3.22 -7.03 6.79
CA TYR A 110 -4.11 -6.03 6.24
C TYR A 110 -3.78 -4.67 6.84
N GLY A 111 -4.30 -3.63 6.22
CA GLY A 111 -3.99 -2.29 6.64
C GLY A 111 -4.83 -1.24 5.92
N VAL A 112 -4.55 0.00 6.31
CA VAL A 112 -5.18 1.17 5.72
C VAL A 112 -4.08 2.13 5.30
N MET A 113 -4.20 2.68 4.11
CA MET A 113 -3.42 3.83 3.64
C MET A 113 -4.32 5.05 3.61
N LYS A 114 -3.82 6.18 4.11
CA LYS A 114 -4.49 7.47 4.10
C LYS A 114 -3.62 8.48 3.38
N LYS A 115 -4.23 9.27 2.52
CA LYS A 115 -3.54 10.34 1.79
C LYS A 115 -2.99 11.35 2.80
N ILE A 116 -1.71 11.65 2.69
CA ILE A 116 -1.07 12.69 3.47
C ILE A 116 -1.41 14.00 2.78
N SER A 117 -2.40 14.70 3.34
CA SER A 117 -2.64 16.10 3.04
C SER A 117 -1.92 16.90 4.12
N THR A 118 -0.81 17.54 3.76
CA THR A 118 -0.36 18.72 4.52
C THR A 118 -1.32 19.85 4.16
N GLU A 119 -2.27 20.14 5.05
CA GLU A 119 -2.91 21.45 5.07
C GLU A 119 -1.83 22.47 5.41
N ASP A 120 -1.62 23.44 4.51
CA ASP A 120 -0.86 24.66 4.76
C ASP A 120 -1.78 25.69 5.42
#